data_AF-A0A850LYP7-F1
#
_entry.id   AF-A0A850LYP7-F1
#
_cell.length_a   1.000
_cell.length_b   1.000
_cell.length_c   1.000
_cell.angle_alpha   90.00
_cell.angle_beta   90.00
_cell.angle_gamma   90.00
#
_symmetry.space_group_name_H-M   'P 1'
#
loop_
_entity.id
_entity.type
_entity.pdbx_description
1 polymer ?
#
loop_
_entity_poly.entity_id
_entity_poly.type
_entity_poly.pdbx_seq_one_letter_code
_entity_poly.pdbx_strand_id
1 'polypeptide(L)'
;MKNLYSDHISIKESDIFIKTDLKLAINEAIKSIKKNREILERYIKKYPDFKTSFKPVKVSKDAPLLIRMMALAAEKSEVGPMAAVAGALADLGMDVMRKIGAKVCVVENGGEISAYSNIQIDVGIYACESILSEKIGFRLKPKDFPIGIGTSSGTVGHAFSFGVADAAIAFADNATLADAAATAIGNEVRGKDREK
;
A
#
# COMPACT_ATOMS: atom_id res chain seq x y z
N MET A 1 -21.02 12.82 16.29
CA MET A 1 -19.98 12.18 15.47
C MET A 1 -20.51 10.83 15.02
N LYS A 2 -20.40 10.45 13.74
CA LYS A 2 -20.67 9.06 13.33
C LYS A 2 -19.63 8.16 14.03
N ASN A 3 -20.06 7.00 14.50
CA ASN A 3 -19.12 6.00 15.01
C ASN A 3 -18.25 5.50 13.86
N LEU A 4 -16.94 5.46 14.10
CA LEU A 4 -16.02 4.75 13.22
C LEU A 4 -15.90 3.30 13.70
N TYR A 5 -15.90 2.38 12.75
CA TYR A 5 -15.68 0.97 12.93
C TYR A 5 -14.29 0.63 12.43
N SER A 6 -13.63 -0.31 13.09
CA SER A 6 -12.34 -0.84 12.66
C SER A 6 -12.30 -2.35 12.81
N ASP A 7 -11.47 -2.97 11.99
CA ASP A 7 -11.15 -4.39 12.09
C ASP A 7 -9.71 -4.62 11.65
N HIS A 8 -9.14 -5.72 12.14
CA HIS A 8 -7.77 -6.12 11.85
C HIS A 8 -7.75 -7.60 11.48
N ILE A 9 -7.17 -7.92 10.33
CA ILE A 9 -7.12 -9.30 9.84
C ILE A 9 -5.82 -9.58 9.10
N SER A 10 -5.17 -10.68 9.46
CA SER A 10 -4.04 -11.21 8.70
C SER A 10 -4.53 -12.25 7.67
N ILE A 11 -4.11 -12.11 6.41
CA ILE A 11 -4.47 -12.97 5.28
C ILE A 11 -3.17 -13.40 4.59
N LYS A 12 -2.66 -14.58 4.97
CA LYS A 12 -1.32 -15.04 4.57
C LYS A 12 -0.27 -13.98 4.94
N GLU A 13 0.41 -13.39 3.97
CA GLU A 13 1.44 -12.34 4.17
C GLU A 13 0.87 -10.91 4.25
N SER A 14 -0.44 -10.71 4.01
CA SER A 14 -1.08 -9.40 4.17
C SER A 14 -1.53 -9.20 5.61
N ASP A 15 -1.20 -8.05 6.20
CA ASP A 15 -1.68 -7.64 7.52
C ASP A 15 -2.55 -6.40 7.37
N ILE A 16 -3.87 -6.60 7.44
CA ILE A 16 -4.85 -5.62 6.99
C ILE A 16 -5.51 -4.95 8.19
N PHE A 17 -5.38 -3.62 8.27
CA PHE A 17 -6.20 -2.79 9.14
C PHE A 17 -7.20 -1.98 8.30
N ILE A 18 -8.47 -2.00 8.70
CA ILE A 18 -9.54 -1.25 8.02
C ILE A 18 -10.21 -0.33 9.02
N LYS A 19 -10.48 0.92 8.62
CA LYS A 19 -11.27 1.88 9.41
C LYS A 19 -12.29 2.61 8.54
N THR A 20 -13.53 2.72 9.04
CA THR A 20 -14.63 3.27 8.24
C THR A 20 -15.81 3.78 9.05
N ASP A 21 -16.62 4.67 8.48
CA ASP A 21 -17.90 5.11 9.06
C ASP A 21 -19.09 4.17 8.71
N LEU A 22 -18.84 3.06 8.02
CA LEU A 22 -19.85 2.10 7.59
C LEU A 22 -19.44 0.65 7.88
N LYS A 23 -19.97 0.05 8.95
CA LYS A 23 -19.56 -1.29 9.44
C LYS A 23 -19.59 -2.39 8.36
N LEU A 24 -20.61 -2.42 7.50
CA LEU A 24 -20.72 -3.43 6.45
C LEU A 24 -19.61 -3.33 5.39
N ALA A 25 -18.97 -2.16 5.27
CA ALA A 25 -17.89 -1.92 4.30
C ALA A 25 -16.62 -2.69 4.63
N ILE A 26 -16.38 -3.02 5.90
CA ILE A 26 -15.23 -3.83 6.34
C ILE A 26 -15.25 -5.20 5.65
N ASN A 27 -16.40 -5.89 5.70
CA ASN A 27 -16.53 -7.21 5.10
C ASN A 27 -16.38 -7.17 3.57
N GLU A 28 -16.87 -6.12 2.91
CA GLU A 28 -16.74 -5.97 1.47
C GLU A 28 -15.30 -5.66 1.04
N ALA A 29 -14.56 -4.85 1.81
CA ALA A 29 -13.13 -4.65 1.60
C ALA A 29 -12.34 -5.95 1.75
N ILE A 30 -12.57 -6.71 2.83
CA ILE A 30 -11.88 -7.99 3.06
C ILE A 30 -12.17 -8.99 1.93
N LYS A 31 -13.42 -9.07 1.45
CA LYS A 31 -13.77 -9.91 0.29
C LYS A 31 -13.04 -9.46 -0.98
N SER A 32 -12.96 -8.16 -1.23
CA SER A 32 -12.22 -7.59 -2.37
C SER A 32 -10.74 -7.97 -2.33
N ILE A 33 -10.10 -7.79 -1.17
CA ILE A 33 -8.68 -8.11 -0.95
C ILE A 33 -8.43 -9.60 -1.18
N LYS A 34 -9.22 -10.49 -0.57
CA LYS A 34 -9.10 -11.96 -0.75
C LYS A 34 -9.23 -12.37 -2.22
N LYS A 35 -10.28 -11.88 -2.90
CA LYS A 35 -10.51 -12.16 -4.32
C LYS A 35 -9.32 -11.72 -5.19
N ASN A 36 -8.78 -10.53 -4.94
CA ASN A 36 -7.67 -10.00 -5.72
C ASN A 36 -6.35 -10.75 -5.43
N ARG A 37 -6.13 -11.20 -4.20
CA ARG A 37 -5.02 -12.11 -3.88
C ARG A 37 -5.10 -13.42 -4.66
N GLU A 38 -6.28 -14.05 -4.74
CA GLU A 38 -6.47 -15.28 -5.54
C GLU A 38 -6.25 -15.03 -7.05
N ILE A 39 -6.60 -13.85 -7.54
CA ILE A 39 -6.30 -13.43 -8.92
C ILE A 39 -4.78 -13.35 -9.13
N LEU A 40 -4.05 -12.72 -8.20
CA LEU A 40 -2.60 -12.60 -8.26
C LEU A 40 -1.93 -13.97 -8.25
N GLU A 41 -2.31 -14.85 -7.32
CA GLU A 41 -1.73 -16.19 -7.18
C GLU A 41 -1.91 -17.02 -8.46
N ARG A 42 -3.10 -16.96 -9.08
CA ARG A 42 -3.35 -17.61 -10.38
C ARG A 42 -2.55 -16.98 -11.51
N TYR A 43 -2.41 -15.65 -11.51
CA TYR A 43 -1.65 -14.95 -12.55
C TYR A 43 -0.15 -15.31 -12.48
N ILE A 44 0.43 -15.28 -11.28
CA ILE A 44 1.84 -15.65 -11.05
C ILE A 44 2.11 -17.11 -11.43
N LYS A 45 1.16 -18.02 -11.17
CA LYS A 45 1.33 -19.43 -11.61
C LYS A 45 1.46 -19.57 -13.13
N LYS A 46 0.77 -18.70 -13.88
CA LYS A 46 0.84 -18.67 -15.36
C LYS A 46 2.01 -17.85 -15.88
N TYR A 47 2.40 -16.79 -15.17
CA TYR A 47 3.47 -15.87 -15.54
C TYR A 47 4.45 -15.68 -14.35
N PRO A 48 5.34 -16.65 -14.10
CA PRO A 48 6.22 -16.64 -12.91
C PRO A 48 7.11 -15.39 -12.82
N ASP A 49 7.54 -14.86 -13.96
CA ASP A 49 8.37 -13.64 -14.04
C ASP A 49 7.71 -12.42 -13.39
N PHE A 50 6.37 -12.39 -13.34
CA PHE A 50 5.65 -11.31 -12.66
C PHE A 50 5.96 -11.25 -11.16
N LYS A 51 6.28 -12.40 -10.54
CA LYS A 51 6.65 -12.49 -9.12
C LYS A 51 8.13 -12.20 -8.88
N THR A 52 9.00 -12.64 -9.78
CA THR A 52 10.46 -12.66 -9.53
C THR A 52 11.19 -11.48 -10.15
N SER A 53 10.56 -10.75 -11.08
CA SER A 53 11.20 -9.60 -11.71
C SER A 53 11.39 -8.45 -10.72
N PHE A 54 12.60 -7.90 -10.66
CA PHE A 54 12.93 -6.63 -10.02
C PHE A 54 12.86 -5.44 -10.98
N LYS A 55 12.39 -5.66 -12.21
CA LYS A 55 12.22 -4.65 -13.26
C LYS A 55 10.76 -4.62 -13.75
N PRO A 56 10.33 -3.55 -14.43
CA PRO A 56 9.00 -3.46 -14.99
C PRO A 56 8.67 -4.66 -15.90
N VAL A 57 7.45 -5.19 -15.76
CA VAL A 57 6.94 -6.30 -16.58
C VAL A 57 5.74 -5.81 -17.37
N LYS A 58 5.81 -5.89 -18.69
CA LYS A 58 4.67 -5.57 -19.57
C LYS A 58 3.60 -6.63 -19.43
N VAL A 59 2.35 -6.20 -19.33
CA VAL A 59 1.18 -7.08 -19.22
C VAL A 59 0.15 -6.77 -20.31
N SER A 60 -0.67 -7.76 -20.66
CA SER A 60 -1.77 -7.55 -21.61
C SER A 60 -2.77 -6.51 -21.10
N LYS A 61 -3.39 -5.77 -22.02
CA LYS A 61 -4.51 -4.85 -21.70
C LYS A 61 -5.70 -5.59 -21.06
N ASP A 62 -5.86 -6.87 -21.38
CA ASP A 62 -6.92 -7.73 -20.85
C ASP A 62 -6.53 -8.42 -19.54
N ALA A 63 -5.32 -8.16 -19.01
CA ALA A 63 -4.92 -8.69 -17.71
C ALA A 63 -5.86 -8.18 -16.60
N PRO A 64 -6.05 -8.93 -15.51
CA PRO A 64 -6.90 -8.50 -14.40
C PRO A 64 -6.50 -7.12 -13.86
N LEU A 65 -7.47 -6.37 -13.35
CA LEU A 65 -7.27 -4.98 -12.90
C LEU A 65 -6.06 -4.84 -11.95
N LEU A 66 -5.99 -5.69 -10.91
CA LEU A 66 -4.86 -5.73 -9.97
C LEU A 66 -3.51 -5.81 -10.69
N ILE A 67 -3.39 -6.72 -11.66
CA ILE A 67 -2.15 -6.97 -12.40
C ILE A 67 -1.74 -5.74 -13.21
N ARG A 68 -2.70 -5.06 -13.84
CA ARG A 68 -2.43 -3.84 -14.60
C ARG A 68 -2.03 -2.67 -13.70
N MET A 69 -2.67 -2.54 -12.53
CA MET A 69 -2.33 -1.52 -11.54
C MET A 69 -0.88 -1.70 -11.08
N MET A 70 -0.51 -2.92 -10.68
CA MET A 70 0.86 -3.26 -10.25
C MET A 70 1.89 -3.04 -11.36
N ALA A 71 1.61 -3.49 -12.59
CA ALA A 71 2.52 -3.32 -13.72
C ALA A 71 2.76 -1.85 -14.07
N LEU A 72 1.72 -1.02 -14.04
CA LEU A 72 1.82 0.41 -14.33
C LEU A 72 2.61 1.17 -13.26
N ALA A 73 2.38 0.85 -11.98
CA ALA A 73 3.15 1.45 -10.89
C ALA A 73 4.63 1.04 -10.97
N ALA A 74 4.91 -0.23 -11.23
CA ALA A 74 6.25 -0.74 -11.45
C ALA A 74 6.95 -0.03 -12.63
N GLU A 75 6.26 0.19 -13.75
CA GLU A 75 6.79 0.95 -14.89
C GLU A 75 7.16 2.39 -14.52
N LYS A 76 6.30 3.08 -13.76
CA LYS A 76 6.53 4.47 -13.34
C LYS A 76 7.65 4.63 -12.30
N SER A 77 7.91 3.59 -11.51
CA SER A 77 8.88 3.61 -10.41
C SER A 77 10.14 2.78 -10.71
N GLU A 78 10.24 2.20 -11.92
CA GLU A 78 11.37 1.37 -12.37
C GLU A 78 11.70 0.17 -11.47
N VAL A 79 10.68 -0.41 -10.83
CA VAL A 79 10.78 -1.58 -9.94
C VAL A 79 10.05 -2.80 -10.49
N GLY A 80 10.09 -3.92 -9.76
CA GLY A 80 9.28 -5.10 -10.04
C GLY A 80 7.79 -4.91 -9.68
N PRO A 81 6.84 -5.58 -10.37
CA PRO A 81 5.41 -5.49 -10.03
C PRO A 81 5.05 -5.86 -8.60
N MET A 82 5.80 -6.78 -7.98
CA MET A 82 5.56 -7.19 -6.59
C MET A 82 5.85 -6.09 -5.57
N ALA A 83 6.59 -5.04 -5.93
CA ALA A 83 6.82 -3.87 -5.09
C ALA A 83 5.60 -2.95 -4.97
N ALA A 84 4.48 -3.29 -5.63
CA ALA A 84 3.25 -2.51 -5.58
C ALA A 84 2.07 -3.32 -5.00
N VAL A 85 2.32 -4.55 -4.54
CA VAL A 85 1.25 -5.52 -4.22
C VAL A 85 0.44 -5.08 -3.01
N ALA A 86 1.10 -4.52 -1.99
CA ALA A 86 0.45 -4.22 -0.74
C ALA A 86 -0.47 -3.00 -0.92
N GLY A 87 0.06 -1.96 -1.56
CA GLY A 87 -0.69 -0.78 -1.96
C GLY A 87 -1.85 -1.08 -2.91
N ALA A 88 -1.66 -1.98 -3.90
CA ALA A 88 -2.72 -2.34 -4.83
C ALA A 88 -3.90 -3.04 -4.16
N LEU A 89 -3.63 -3.92 -3.19
CA LEU A 89 -4.69 -4.56 -2.42
C LEU A 89 -5.42 -3.56 -1.53
N ALA A 90 -4.68 -2.61 -0.91
CA ALA A 90 -5.28 -1.54 -0.12
C ALA A 90 -6.21 -0.65 -0.95
N ASP A 91 -5.77 -0.24 -2.14
CA ASP A 91 -6.59 0.56 -3.08
C ASP A 91 -7.89 -0.15 -3.46
N LEU A 92 -7.83 -1.45 -3.77
CA LEU A 92 -9.00 -2.24 -4.15
C LEU A 92 -9.96 -2.49 -2.98
N GLY A 93 -9.46 -2.53 -1.75
CA GLY A 93 -10.30 -2.56 -0.55
C GLY A 93 -11.01 -1.22 -0.33
N MET A 94 -10.25 -0.13 -0.36
CA MET A 94 -10.74 1.24 -0.15
C MET A 94 -11.78 1.64 -1.20
N ASP A 95 -11.53 1.35 -2.47
CA ASP A 95 -12.43 1.65 -3.58
C ASP A 95 -13.78 0.94 -3.44
N VAL A 96 -13.79 -0.32 -2.98
CA VAL A 96 -15.04 -1.05 -2.70
C VAL A 96 -15.84 -0.36 -1.59
N MET A 97 -15.19 0.03 -0.50
CA MET A 97 -15.86 0.74 0.61
C MET A 97 -16.46 2.07 0.15
N ARG A 98 -15.69 2.83 -0.65
CA ARG A 98 -16.14 4.11 -1.23
C ARG A 98 -17.35 3.91 -2.13
N LYS A 99 -17.34 2.88 -3.00
CA LYS A 99 -18.43 2.57 -3.93
C LYS A 99 -19.74 2.20 -3.24
N ILE A 100 -19.69 1.62 -2.05
CA ILE A 100 -20.89 1.29 -1.26
C ILE A 100 -21.34 2.43 -0.33
N GLY A 101 -20.71 3.61 -0.43
CA GLY A 101 -21.18 4.84 0.20
C GLY A 101 -20.53 5.19 1.54
N ALA A 102 -19.45 4.51 1.93
CA ALA A 102 -18.65 4.96 3.07
C ALA A 102 -17.99 6.32 2.76
N LYS A 103 -17.99 7.21 3.75
CA LYS A 103 -17.40 8.56 3.69
C LYS A 103 -16.02 8.61 4.32
N VAL A 104 -15.70 7.63 5.15
CA VAL A 104 -14.37 7.37 5.69
C VAL A 104 -13.99 5.95 5.29
N CYS A 105 -12.92 5.81 4.53
CA CYS A 105 -12.37 4.56 4.06
C CYS A 105 -10.86 4.60 4.24
N VAL A 106 -10.35 3.82 5.18
CA VAL A 106 -8.92 3.61 5.37
C VAL A 106 -8.67 2.13 5.27
N VAL A 107 -7.75 1.76 4.39
CA VAL A 107 -7.21 0.41 4.32
C VAL A 107 -5.69 0.53 4.42
N GLU A 108 -5.14 -0.07 5.45
CA GLU A 108 -3.72 -0.24 5.68
C GLU A 108 -3.39 -1.71 5.44
N ASN A 109 -2.30 -1.98 4.74
CA ASN A 109 -1.78 -3.32 4.48
C ASN A 109 -0.28 -3.31 4.72
N GLY A 110 0.15 -3.62 5.95
CA GLY A 110 1.53 -3.40 6.35
C GLY A 110 1.90 -1.91 6.38
N GLY A 111 2.89 -1.49 5.59
CA GLY A 111 3.37 -0.10 5.54
C GLY A 111 2.57 0.81 4.61
N GLU A 112 1.60 0.24 3.89
CA GLU A 112 0.92 0.86 2.76
C GLU A 112 -0.51 1.22 3.12
N ILE A 113 -0.90 2.48 2.89
CA ILE A 113 -2.21 3.03 3.25
C ILE A 113 -2.90 3.57 2.00
N SER A 114 -4.13 3.13 1.76
CA SER A 114 -5.07 3.76 0.83
C SER A 114 -6.21 4.40 1.63
N ALA A 115 -6.41 5.71 1.44
CA ALA A 115 -7.39 6.45 2.21
C ALA A 115 -8.28 7.37 1.36
N TYR A 116 -9.55 7.41 1.72
CA TYR A 116 -10.55 8.38 1.27
C TYR A 116 -11.37 8.84 2.48
N SER A 117 -11.47 10.14 2.71
CA SER A 117 -12.17 10.64 3.89
C SER A 117 -12.73 12.05 3.70
N ASN A 118 -13.90 12.30 4.26
CA ASN A 118 -14.47 13.65 4.39
C ASN A 118 -14.13 14.33 5.73
N ILE A 119 -13.35 13.66 6.58
CA ILE A 119 -12.82 14.19 7.84
C ILE A 119 -11.29 14.08 7.87
N GLN A 120 -10.66 14.79 8.82
CA GLN A 120 -9.23 14.70 9.03
C GLN A 120 -8.81 13.29 9.49
N ILE A 121 -7.67 12.81 9.02
CA ILE A 121 -6.99 11.60 9.49
C ILE A 121 -5.55 11.96 9.84
N ASP A 122 -5.13 11.59 11.04
CA ASP A 122 -3.72 11.66 11.45
C ASP A 122 -3.10 10.26 11.22
N VAL A 123 -2.00 10.20 10.47
CA VAL A 123 -1.26 8.98 10.14
C VAL A 123 0.07 9.01 10.91
N GLY A 124 0.26 8.06 11.83
CA GLY A 124 1.52 7.91 12.57
C GLY A 124 2.60 7.28 11.70
N ILE A 125 3.85 7.69 11.92
CA ILE A 125 5.00 7.07 11.25
C ILE A 125 5.63 6.04 12.18
N TYR A 126 5.73 4.81 11.72
CA TYR A 126 6.60 3.79 12.31
C TYR A 126 7.90 3.74 11.51
N ALA A 127 9.01 4.09 12.15
CA ALA A 127 10.34 4.17 11.53
C ALA A 127 11.35 3.25 12.25
N CYS A 128 10.92 2.03 12.56
CA CYS A 128 11.73 0.99 13.21
C CYS A 128 12.41 1.52 14.50
N GLU A 129 13.73 1.36 14.63
CA GLU A 129 14.51 1.78 15.82
C GLU A 129 14.79 3.29 15.88
N SER A 130 14.30 4.07 14.91
CA SER A 130 14.48 5.53 14.91
C SER A 130 13.85 6.15 16.16
N ILE A 131 14.55 7.13 16.75
CA ILE A 131 14.04 7.93 17.88
C ILE A 131 12.74 8.67 17.55
N LEU A 132 12.40 8.81 16.26
CA LEU A 132 11.21 9.47 15.75
C LEU A 132 10.02 8.51 15.58
N SER A 133 10.26 7.19 15.62
CA SER A 133 9.21 6.18 15.47
C SER A 133 8.08 6.40 16.49
N GLU A 134 6.84 6.40 16.03
CA GLU A 134 5.61 6.65 16.80
C GLU A 134 5.49 8.03 17.45
N LYS A 135 6.42 8.96 17.18
CA LYS A 135 6.41 10.32 17.74
C LYS A 135 5.99 11.40 16.75
N ILE A 136 6.05 11.10 15.46
CA ILE A 136 5.70 12.01 14.38
C ILE A 136 4.69 11.37 13.44
N GLY A 137 3.98 12.21 12.69
CA GLY A 137 2.93 11.77 11.79
C GLY A 137 2.51 12.87 10.83
N PHE A 138 1.67 12.47 9.88
CA PHE A 138 1.10 13.36 8.88
C PHE A 138 -0.36 13.64 9.20
N ARG A 139 -0.75 14.90 9.08
CA ARG A 139 -2.15 15.33 9.25
C ARG A 139 -2.78 15.54 7.88
N LEU A 140 -3.65 14.61 7.49
CA LEU A 140 -4.36 14.61 6.22
C LEU A 140 -5.73 15.27 6.37
N LYS A 141 -6.01 16.26 5.53
CA LYS A 141 -7.26 17.02 5.50
C LYS A 141 -8.17 16.49 4.38
N PRO A 142 -9.48 16.78 4.41
CA PRO A 142 -10.43 16.34 3.38
C PRO A 142 -10.00 16.60 1.93
N LYS A 143 -9.27 17.69 1.68
CA LYS A 143 -8.76 18.07 0.35
C LYS A 143 -7.60 17.21 -0.16
N ASP A 144 -6.94 16.46 0.74
CA ASP A 144 -5.78 15.63 0.40
C ASP A 144 -6.24 14.24 -0.09
N PHE A 145 -7.53 13.90 0.03
CA PHE A 145 -8.08 12.60 -0.35
C PHE A 145 -8.70 12.61 -1.77
N PRO A 146 -8.66 11.48 -2.50
CA PRO A 146 -8.05 10.20 -2.12
C PRO A 146 -6.52 10.27 -2.12
N ILE A 147 -5.89 9.45 -1.29
CA ILE A 147 -4.42 9.42 -1.15
C ILE A 147 -3.92 8.00 -0.94
N GLY A 148 -2.73 7.75 -1.49
CA GLY A 148 -1.90 6.61 -1.19
C GLY A 148 -0.65 7.01 -0.43
N ILE A 149 -0.27 6.21 0.55
CA ILE A 149 0.97 6.33 1.29
C ILE A 149 1.65 4.97 1.24
N GLY A 150 2.93 4.93 0.86
CA GLY A 150 3.74 3.70 0.85
C GLY A 150 4.96 3.90 1.72
N THR A 151 5.36 2.86 2.45
CA THR A 151 6.51 2.92 3.36
C THR A 151 7.45 1.76 3.08
N SER A 152 8.63 2.06 2.58
CA SER A 152 9.70 1.07 2.46
C SER A 152 10.67 1.22 3.61
N SER A 153 11.18 0.11 4.13
CA SER A 153 12.29 0.10 5.08
C SER A 153 13.35 -0.91 4.64
N GLY A 154 14.61 -0.59 4.89
CA GLY A 154 15.73 -1.53 4.71
C GLY A 154 15.96 -2.44 5.92
N THR A 155 15.32 -2.15 7.06
CA THR A 155 15.64 -2.73 8.37
C THR A 155 14.58 -3.70 8.90
N VAL A 156 13.30 -3.60 8.46
CA VAL A 156 12.21 -4.51 8.90
C VAL A 156 11.13 -4.69 7.82
N GLY A 157 10.83 -5.93 7.44
CA GLY A 157 9.70 -6.26 6.55
C GLY A 157 9.89 -7.56 5.76
N HIS A 158 8.79 -8.13 5.23
CA HIS A 158 8.83 -9.32 4.36
C HIS A 158 9.19 -8.99 2.89
N ALA A 159 9.32 -7.70 2.56
CA ALA A 159 9.72 -7.23 1.25
C ALA A 159 11.24 -7.06 1.16
N PHE A 160 11.85 -7.53 0.07
CA PHE A 160 13.27 -7.34 -0.20
C PHE A 160 13.52 -5.86 -0.53
N SER A 161 14.25 -5.16 0.33
CA SER A 161 14.78 -3.81 0.07
C SER A 161 16.30 -3.89 -0.14
N PHE A 162 16.82 -3.12 -1.09
CA PHE A 162 18.26 -3.07 -1.40
C PHE A 162 18.99 -1.94 -0.65
N GLY A 163 18.28 -1.07 0.06
CA GLY A 163 18.86 0.07 0.77
C GLY A 163 18.87 -0.08 2.30
N VAL A 164 19.32 0.98 2.99
CA VAL A 164 19.53 1.01 4.45
C VAL A 164 18.66 2.06 5.17
N ALA A 165 17.63 2.60 4.51
CA ALA A 165 16.74 3.59 5.12
C ALA A 165 15.93 2.99 6.28
N ASP A 166 15.83 3.73 7.40
CA ASP A 166 14.93 3.40 8.51
C ASP A 166 13.45 3.47 8.08
N ALA A 167 13.12 4.45 7.23
CA ALA A 167 11.86 4.56 6.51
C ALA A 167 11.99 5.50 5.29
N ALA A 168 11.49 5.07 4.15
CA ALA A 168 11.25 5.91 2.97
C ALA A 168 9.73 5.95 2.72
N ILE A 169 9.13 7.14 2.83
CA ILE A 169 7.67 7.33 2.75
C ILE A 169 7.35 8.12 1.50
N ALA A 170 6.49 7.57 0.65
CA ALA A 170 6.00 8.22 -0.56
C ALA A 170 4.50 8.52 -0.45
N PHE A 171 4.09 9.66 -0.99
CA PHE A 171 2.70 10.04 -1.16
C PHE A 171 2.35 10.07 -2.65
N ALA A 172 1.19 9.52 -3.01
CA ALA A 172 0.70 9.52 -4.37
C ALA A 172 -0.84 9.54 -4.41
N ASP A 173 -1.41 9.65 -5.61
CA ASP A 173 -2.87 9.59 -5.82
C ASP A 173 -3.51 8.25 -5.40
N ASN A 174 -2.70 7.19 -5.28
CA ASN A 174 -3.13 5.85 -4.89
C ASN A 174 -1.98 5.07 -4.24
N ALA A 175 -2.32 4.09 -3.40
CA ALA A 175 -1.35 3.35 -2.61
C ALA A 175 -0.48 2.44 -3.49
N THR A 176 -1.00 1.95 -4.61
CA THR A 176 -0.25 1.15 -5.59
C THR A 176 1.02 1.85 -6.06
N LEU A 177 0.91 3.13 -6.46
CA LEU A 177 2.04 3.92 -6.92
C LEU A 177 2.93 4.33 -5.74
N ALA A 178 2.35 4.67 -4.60
CA ALA A 178 3.10 5.05 -3.41
C ALA A 178 4.01 3.91 -2.92
N ASP A 179 3.51 2.67 -2.88
CA ASP A 179 4.24 1.45 -2.52
C ASP A 179 5.46 1.22 -3.45
N ALA A 180 5.22 1.25 -4.76
CA ALA A 180 6.28 1.09 -5.76
C ALA A 180 7.34 2.20 -5.67
N ALA A 181 6.90 3.45 -5.48
CA ALA A 181 7.79 4.60 -5.36
C ALA A 181 8.59 4.57 -4.06
N ALA A 182 7.97 4.21 -2.93
CA ALA A 182 8.66 4.03 -1.66
C ALA A 182 9.75 2.96 -1.77
N THR A 183 9.46 1.85 -2.44
CA THR A 183 10.45 0.79 -2.70
C THR A 183 11.60 1.30 -3.57
N ALA A 184 11.30 2.04 -4.64
CA ALA A 184 12.32 2.63 -5.51
C ALA A 184 13.24 3.59 -4.74
N ILE A 185 12.66 4.52 -3.98
CA ILE A 185 13.40 5.46 -3.13
C ILE A 185 14.25 4.70 -2.11
N GLY A 186 13.66 3.73 -1.41
CA GLY A 186 14.35 2.90 -0.42
C GLY A 186 15.57 2.20 -1.00
N ASN A 187 15.49 1.67 -2.22
CA ASN A 187 16.59 0.97 -2.90
C ASN A 187 17.78 1.87 -3.28
N GLU A 188 17.54 3.17 -3.46
CA GLU A 188 18.57 4.17 -3.77
C GLU A 188 19.31 4.68 -2.52
N VAL A 189 18.72 4.53 -1.32
CA VAL A 189 19.38 4.92 -0.06
C VAL A 189 20.47 3.91 0.30
N ARG A 190 21.68 4.20 -0.16
CA ARG A 190 22.90 3.40 0.06
C ARG A 190 24.00 4.28 0.65
N GLY A 191 24.59 3.87 1.78
CA GLY A 191 25.74 4.58 2.34
C GLY A 191 25.97 4.31 3.82
N LYS A 192 27.17 4.65 4.29
CA LYS A 192 27.52 4.69 5.73
C LYS A 192 27.50 6.11 6.30
N ASP A 193 27.32 7.11 5.45
CA ASP A 193 27.46 8.50 5.83
C ASP A 193 26.14 9.02 6.41
N ARG A 194 26.22 9.45 7.67
CA ARG A 194 25.27 10.39 8.24
C ARG A 194 25.65 11.76 7.69
N GLU A 195 24.78 12.41 6.93
CA GLU A 195 24.95 13.85 6.70
C GLU A 195 25.04 14.54 8.07
N LYS A 196 26.12 15.30 8.27
CA LYS A 196 26.42 16.03 9.50
C LYS A 196 25.70 17.37 9.52
#